data_AF-A0AAV5YDE3-F1
#
_entry.id   AF-A0AAV5YDE3-F1
#
_cell.length_a   1.000
_cell.length_b   1.000
_cell.length_c   1.000
_cell.angle_alpha   90.00
_cell.angle_beta   90.00
_cell.angle_gamma   90.00
#
_symmetry.space_group_name_H-M   'P 1'
#
loop_
_entity.id
_entity.type
_entity.pdbx_description
1 polymer ?
#
loop_
_entity_poly.entity_id
_entity_poly.type
_entity_poly.pdbx_seq_one_letter_code
_entity_poly.pdbx_strand_id
1 'polypeptide(L)'
;MNAGKDVSRAAADAASLSGSGPLYVEEVAQPAALMARLSDPDDPIGSYLRSRFTIDGQALVKAYDGSDPPPAQMLEVVVEELNQLLQAEHDLWNDEVFKAVAVRDEVRKRLQRPARPADRLWKNRFRLELALPELVPRPIHAMEIAGTELFATGDRAAYEATIAARMRRLETLTALDGDARLRLWSPVLQGAHYAAVLEMQKAGVRWRLNRGGLIVALLLVPAMLLLAWQLGGRPGVSWRDLPQIFRYVYTLFVMLPAIGVIVALGGWLSTSLMLRRVHGPVFSAIAFVLWPGLVITYSVFQIRGLLRAGTVADGVSAAGLMTADGLWLVLLAWMGLREAGRRSLERWFEDDHADIVVTDGLLTSLALLEGRRDDYWSLDRRQDVATQLERIAACIERVFPRRFEGRPSADPWVGQTAREMAFGIRKLKRWVAAPLDDTGTRLVARLRENLLHAASGAWGLLERSPEEPAPRPSSVTTRPPRELIARGVRMIVVAIMPLLGVWAASAYGLGEPLRTQLMVSAGAWALLTILLYIDPNSTRELTTLWKALPGGKGKD
;
A
#
# COMPACT_ATOMS: atom_id res chain seq x y z
N MET A 1 35.66 27.49 -15.33
CA MET A 1 34.50 27.98 -16.10
C MET A 1 33.66 26.87 -16.78
N ASN A 2 33.73 25.58 -16.37
CA ASN A 2 32.90 24.51 -16.94
C ASN A 2 31.65 24.12 -16.12
N ALA A 3 31.52 24.60 -14.87
CA ALA A 3 30.41 24.22 -13.99
C ALA A 3 29.01 24.61 -14.53
N GLY A 4 28.91 25.67 -15.35
CA GLY A 4 27.64 26.06 -15.97
C GLY A 4 27.18 25.14 -17.10
N LYS A 5 28.12 24.49 -17.80
CA LYS A 5 27.81 23.58 -18.93
C LYS A 5 27.29 22.24 -18.40
N ASP A 6 27.82 21.77 -17.27
CA ASP A 6 27.40 20.52 -16.64
C ASP A 6 26.01 20.63 -15.96
N VAL A 7 25.68 21.79 -15.38
CA VAL A 7 24.34 22.03 -14.80
C VAL A 7 23.27 22.15 -15.88
N SER A 8 23.57 22.82 -17.01
CA SER A 8 22.66 22.90 -18.15
C SER A 8 22.43 21.53 -18.79
N ARG A 9 23.48 20.70 -18.89
CA ARG A 9 23.39 19.32 -19.36
C ARG A 9 22.56 18.44 -18.43
N ALA A 10 22.79 18.51 -17.12
CA ALA A 10 22.00 17.73 -16.15
C ALA A 10 20.51 18.13 -16.11
N ALA A 11 20.19 19.41 -16.32
CA ALA A 11 18.80 19.88 -16.42
C ALA A 11 18.15 19.44 -17.75
N ALA A 12 18.91 19.46 -18.86
CA ALA A 12 18.47 18.92 -20.14
C ALA A 12 18.30 17.39 -20.08
N ASP A 13 19.17 16.68 -19.37
CA ASP A 13 19.07 15.25 -19.12
C ASP A 13 17.85 14.94 -18.24
N ALA A 14 17.56 15.73 -17.21
CA ALA A 14 16.36 15.55 -16.38
C ALA A 14 15.05 15.83 -17.16
N ALA A 15 15.03 16.87 -18.01
CA ALA A 15 13.89 17.21 -18.86
C ALA A 15 13.71 16.22 -20.02
N SER A 16 14.82 15.72 -20.57
CA SER A 16 14.86 14.56 -21.43
C SER A 16 14.17 13.42 -20.71
N LEU A 17 14.63 13.03 -19.51
CA LEU A 17 14.14 11.88 -18.74
C LEU A 17 12.65 11.95 -18.34
N SER A 18 12.05 13.13 -18.20
CA SER A 18 10.59 13.28 -17.99
C SER A 18 9.74 13.07 -19.26
N GLY A 19 10.37 12.92 -20.42
CA GLY A 19 9.70 12.77 -21.73
C GLY A 19 9.06 14.06 -22.21
N SER A 20 9.39 15.18 -21.58
CA SER A 20 8.98 16.51 -21.98
C SER A 20 10.10 17.28 -22.68
N GLY A 21 11.25 16.66 -22.90
CA GLY A 21 12.41 17.25 -23.57
C GLY A 21 12.47 16.93 -25.07
N PRO A 22 13.47 17.49 -25.78
CA PRO A 22 13.77 17.10 -27.15
C PRO A 22 14.14 15.62 -27.25
N LEU A 23 14.00 15.06 -28.44
CA LEU A 23 14.55 13.77 -28.86
C LEU A 23 16.06 13.85 -28.99
N TYR A 24 16.73 12.77 -28.63
CA TYR A 24 18.16 12.58 -28.88
C TYR A 24 18.40 11.39 -29.80
N VAL A 25 19.57 11.33 -30.43
CA VAL A 25 19.94 10.27 -31.38
C VAL A 25 19.92 8.90 -30.70
N GLU A 26 20.31 8.83 -29.44
CA GLU A 26 20.31 7.61 -28.62
C GLU A 26 18.90 7.10 -28.30
N GLU A 27 17.89 7.94 -28.51
CA GLU A 27 16.48 7.59 -28.31
C GLU A 27 15.82 7.02 -29.57
N VAL A 28 16.57 6.79 -30.64
CA VAL A 28 16.08 6.10 -31.83
C VAL A 28 16.43 4.61 -31.72
N ALA A 29 15.45 3.78 -31.35
CA ALA A 29 15.68 2.35 -31.11
C ALA A 29 16.03 1.59 -32.40
N GLN A 30 15.43 2.00 -33.52
CA GLN A 30 15.63 1.37 -34.82
C GLN A 30 15.88 2.43 -35.90
N PRO A 31 17.12 2.98 -35.99
CA PRO A 31 17.43 4.06 -36.92
C PRO A 31 17.12 3.75 -38.39
N ALA A 32 17.46 2.55 -38.86
CA ALA A 32 17.19 2.13 -40.22
C ALA A 32 15.69 2.05 -40.51
N ALA A 33 14.89 1.52 -39.58
CA ALA A 33 13.44 1.44 -39.72
C ALA A 33 12.78 2.82 -39.72
N LEU A 34 13.24 3.74 -38.86
CA LEU A 34 12.79 5.13 -38.86
C LEU A 34 13.07 5.81 -40.20
N MET A 35 14.29 5.66 -40.73
CA MET A 35 14.68 6.24 -42.01
C MET A 35 13.94 5.62 -43.20
N ALA A 36 13.77 4.30 -43.22
CA ALA A 36 12.97 3.60 -44.22
C ALA A 36 11.54 4.15 -44.24
N ARG A 37 10.94 4.35 -43.07
CA ARG A 37 9.57 4.85 -42.95
C ARG A 37 9.41 6.31 -43.36
N LEU A 38 10.39 7.16 -43.03
CA LEU A 38 10.39 8.57 -43.46
C LEU A 38 10.71 8.72 -44.97
N SER A 39 11.44 7.78 -45.57
CA SER A 39 11.76 7.76 -47.00
C SER A 39 10.64 7.16 -47.86
N ASP A 40 9.82 6.27 -47.31
CA ASP A 40 8.67 5.67 -47.98
C ASP A 40 7.61 6.73 -48.38
N PRO A 41 7.29 6.93 -49.68
CA PRO A 41 6.21 7.81 -50.10
C PRO A 41 4.82 7.26 -49.78
N ASP A 42 4.68 5.95 -49.59
CA ASP A 42 3.40 5.27 -49.34
C ASP A 42 3.05 5.22 -47.84
N ASP A 43 3.99 5.49 -46.94
CA ASP A 43 3.69 5.67 -45.52
C ASP A 43 3.06 7.07 -45.27
N PRO A 44 1.77 7.14 -44.87
CA PRO A 44 1.10 8.42 -44.71
C PRO A 44 1.70 9.27 -43.56
N ILE A 45 2.19 8.63 -42.49
CA ILE A 45 2.79 9.31 -41.34
C ILE A 45 4.19 9.79 -41.73
N GLY A 46 5.00 8.91 -42.33
CA GLY A 46 6.35 9.23 -42.78
C GLY A 46 6.36 10.39 -43.78
N SER A 47 5.49 10.33 -44.78
CA SER A 47 5.30 11.38 -45.78
C SER A 47 4.81 12.69 -45.16
N TYR A 48 3.85 12.63 -44.23
CA TYR A 48 3.38 13.82 -43.50
C TYR A 48 4.51 14.49 -42.71
N LEU A 49 5.28 13.73 -41.93
CA LEU A 49 6.39 14.27 -41.13
C LEU A 49 7.48 14.86 -42.03
N ARG A 50 7.90 14.12 -43.06
CA ARG A 50 8.89 14.58 -44.03
C ARG A 50 8.45 15.86 -44.72
N SER A 51 7.18 16.01 -45.09
CA SER A 51 6.67 17.24 -45.73
C SER A 51 6.80 18.49 -44.85
N ARG A 52 7.01 18.31 -43.54
CA ARG A 52 7.22 19.39 -42.58
C ARG A 52 8.68 19.68 -42.30
N PHE A 53 9.60 18.84 -42.77
CA PHE A 53 11.03 19.09 -42.65
C PHE A 53 11.46 20.23 -43.57
N THR A 54 12.63 20.82 -43.31
CA THR A 54 13.27 21.75 -44.26
C THR A 54 13.55 21.07 -45.61
N ILE A 55 13.81 21.86 -46.66
CA ILE A 55 14.13 21.33 -48.00
C ILE A 55 15.35 20.42 -47.95
N ASP A 56 16.36 20.79 -47.16
CA ASP A 56 17.60 20.02 -46.99
C ASP A 56 17.32 18.71 -46.24
N GLY A 57 16.53 18.74 -45.16
CA GLY A 57 16.09 17.55 -44.44
C GLY A 57 15.27 16.58 -45.32
N GLN A 58 14.39 17.12 -46.17
CA GLN A 58 13.63 16.33 -47.15
C GLN A 58 14.52 15.64 -48.18
N ALA A 59 15.49 16.38 -48.74
CA ALA A 59 16.45 15.85 -49.70
C ALA A 59 17.32 14.75 -49.06
N LEU A 60 17.75 14.96 -47.81
CA LEU A 60 18.57 14.03 -47.06
C LEU A 60 17.85 12.71 -46.78
N VAL A 61 16.60 12.76 -46.31
CA VAL A 61 15.77 11.57 -46.08
C VAL A 61 15.48 10.84 -47.40
N LYS A 62 15.24 11.57 -48.49
CA LYS A 62 14.99 10.98 -49.82
C LYS A 62 16.24 10.32 -50.42
N ALA A 63 17.44 10.79 -50.06
CA ALA A 63 18.71 10.23 -50.50
C ALA A 63 19.12 8.98 -49.71
N TYR A 64 18.37 8.59 -48.66
CA TYR A 64 18.62 7.37 -47.92
C TYR A 64 18.41 6.15 -48.81
N ASP A 65 19.46 5.34 -48.95
CA ASP A 65 19.54 4.19 -49.85
C ASP A 65 19.15 2.86 -49.19
N GLY A 66 18.72 2.90 -47.92
CA GLY A 66 18.43 1.70 -47.12
C GLY A 66 19.65 1.11 -46.42
N SER A 67 20.78 1.83 -46.35
CA SER A 67 21.96 1.40 -45.57
C SER A 67 21.65 1.23 -44.07
N ASP A 68 22.08 0.11 -43.49
CA ASP A 68 21.93 -0.18 -42.05
C ASP A 68 23.31 -0.32 -41.40
N PRO A 69 23.72 0.58 -40.47
CA PRO A 69 22.96 1.74 -39.96
C PRO A 69 23.02 2.97 -40.88
N PRO A 70 22.04 3.89 -40.80
CA PRO A 70 22.12 5.20 -41.46
C PRO A 70 23.37 5.98 -41.00
N PRO A 71 23.96 6.83 -41.86
CA PRO A 71 25.07 7.70 -41.46
C PRO A 71 24.70 8.57 -40.24
N ALA A 72 25.59 8.66 -39.24
CA ALA A 72 25.30 9.37 -37.98
C ALA A 72 24.85 10.83 -38.19
N GLN A 73 25.49 11.56 -39.10
CA GLN A 73 25.10 12.94 -39.44
C GLN A 73 23.68 13.02 -40.02
N MET A 74 23.26 12.02 -40.79
CA MET A 74 21.91 11.97 -41.34
C MET A 74 20.88 11.78 -40.23
N LEU A 75 21.17 10.90 -39.28
CA LEU A 75 20.31 10.66 -38.14
C LEU A 75 20.22 11.87 -37.21
N GLU A 76 21.34 12.58 -36.97
CA GLU A 76 21.37 13.83 -36.21
C GLU A 76 20.45 14.90 -36.82
N VAL A 77 20.52 15.12 -38.14
CA VAL A 77 19.66 16.08 -38.85
C VAL A 77 18.19 15.67 -38.74
N VAL A 78 17.87 14.39 -38.90
CA VAL A 78 16.47 13.92 -38.76
C VAL A 78 15.94 14.12 -37.35
N VAL A 79 16.75 13.86 -36.32
CA VAL A 79 16.36 14.11 -34.93
C VAL A 79 16.16 15.61 -34.66
N GLU A 80 16.99 16.47 -35.25
CA GLU A 80 16.83 17.93 -35.17
C GLU A 80 15.52 18.40 -35.83
N GLU A 81 15.22 17.92 -37.03
CA GLU A 81 13.96 18.21 -37.74
C GLU A 81 12.74 17.75 -36.95
N LEU A 82 12.77 16.53 -36.40
CA LEU A 82 11.71 16.04 -35.52
C LEU A 82 11.55 16.95 -34.30
N ASN A 83 12.64 17.39 -33.67
CA ASN A 83 12.61 18.31 -32.54
C ASN A 83 11.98 19.66 -32.86
N GLN A 84 12.23 20.20 -34.06
CA GLN A 84 11.57 21.42 -34.51
C GLN A 84 10.05 21.20 -34.64
N LEU A 85 9.61 20.04 -35.15
CA LEU A 85 8.18 19.69 -35.19
C LEU A 85 7.58 19.55 -33.79
N LEU A 86 8.32 18.99 -32.83
CA LEU A 86 7.86 18.86 -31.46
C LEU A 86 7.64 20.23 -30.78
N GLN A 87 8.49 21.21 -31.10
CA GLN A 87 8.43 22.57 -30.56
C GLN A 87 7.46 23.51 -31.32
N ALA A 88 6.96 23.10 -32.49
CA ALA A 88 6.09 23.92 -33.31
C ALA A 88 4.85 24.41 -32.55
N GLU A 89 4.34 25.59 -32.92
CA GLU A 89 3.16 26.17 -32.25
C GLU A 89 1.86 25.39 -32.47
N HIS A 90 1.86 24.49 -33.45
CA HIS A 90 0.70 23.72 -33.87
C HIS A 90 0.77 22.29 -33.34
N ASP A 91 -0.41 21.69 -33.17
CA ASP A 91 -0.53 20.29 -32.81
C ASP A 91 -0.10 19.40 -33.98
N LEU A 92 0.78 18.42 -33.71
CA LEU A 92 1.25 17.47 -34.72
C LEU A 92 0.15 16.51 -35.21
N TRP A 93 -0.93 16.36 -34.44
CA TRP A 93 -1.98 15.38 -34.71
C TRP A 93 -2.89 15.82 -35.86
N ASN A 94 -3.00 14.97 -36.87
CA ASN A 94 -3.97 15.08 -37.94
C ASN A 94 -4.80 13.78 -37.97
N ASP A 95 -6.12 13.88 -37.81
CA ASP A 95 -6.98 12.69 -37.69
C ASP A 95 -6.97 11.80 -38.94
N GLU A 96 -6.74 12.36 -40.13
CA GLU A 96 -6.65 11.60 -41.38
C GLU A 96 -5.34 10.83 -41.47
N VAL A 97 -4.23 11.50 -41.16
CA VAL A 97 -2.87 10.92 -41.22
C VAL A 97 -2.67 9.86 -40.14
N PHE A 98 -3.14 10.13 -38.91
CA PHE A 98 -2.93 9.26 -37.76
C PHE A 98 -4.05 8.22 -37.57
N LYS A 99 -4.98 8.09 -38.53
CA LYS A 99 -6.12 7.14 -38.45
C LYS A 99 -5.68 5.69 -38.26
N ALA A 100 -4.56 5.31 -38.87
CA ALA A 100 -4.01 3.95 -38.82
C ALA A 100 -3.30 3.62 -37.49
N VAL A 101 -3.01 4.63 -36.66
CA VAL A 101 -2.36 4.39 -35.37
C VAL A 101 -3.35 3.70 -34.42
N ALA A 102 -3.00 2.49 -34.01
CA ALA A 102 -3.81 1.67 -33.12
C ALA A 102 -3.80 2.24 -31.70
N VAL A 103 -4.75 3.12 -31.39
CA VAL A 103 -4.98 3.69 -30.05
C VAL A 103 -6.39 3.38 -29.57
N ARG A 104 -6.54 3.16 -28.25
CA ARG A 104 -7.85 3.05 -27.59
C ARG A 104 -8.63 4.36 -27.77
N ASP A 105 -9.95 4.28 -27.89
CA ASP A 105 -10.78 5.45 -28.19
C ASP A 105 -10.68 6.57 -27.15
N GLU A 106 -10.43 6.22 -25.88
CA GLU A 106 -10.19 7.19 -24.81
C GLU A 106 -8.91 8.00 -25.04
N VAL A 107 -7.84 7.32 -25.46
CA VAL A 107 -6.55 7.95 -25.79
C VAL A 107 -6.72 8.84 -27.02
N ARG A 108 -7.41 8.34 -28.06
CA ARG A 108 -7.72 9.10 -29.28
C ARG A 108 -8.48 10.40 -28.97
N LYS A 109 -9.55 10.34 -28.17
CA LYS A 109 -10.31 11.54 -27.75
C LYS A 109 -9.46 12.58 -27.02
N ARG A 110 -8.43 12.16 -26.27
CA ARG A 110 -7.51 13.07 -25.57
C ARG A 110 -6.47 13.65 -26.51
N LEU A 111 -5.95 12.84 -27.42
CA LEU A 111 -5.02 13.28 -28.46
C LEU A 111 -5.64 14.34 -29.37
N GLN A 112 -6.95 14.25 -29.62
CA GLN A 112 -7.72 15.24 -30.40
C GLN A 112 -7.93 16.59 -29.69
N ARG A 113 -7.81 16.67 -28.36
CA ARG A 113 -7.94 17.95 -27.67
C ARG A 113 -6.74 18.85 -28.02
N PRO A 114 -6.92 20.17 -28.18
CA PRO A 114 -5.79 21.08 -28.36
C PRO A 114 -4.81 20.96 -27.19
N ALA A 115 -3.50 20.88 -27.45
CA ALA A 115 -2.51 20.96 -26.38
C ALA A 115 -2.50 22.36 -25.76
N ARG A 116 -2.36 22.46 -24.44
CA ARG A 116 -2.01 23.73 -23.79
C ARG A 116 -0.57 24.09 -24.19
N PRO A 117 -0.20 25.38 -24.29
CA PRO A 117 1.16 25.77 -24.67
C PRO A 117 2.25 25.10 -23.81
N ALA A 118 2.03 24.98 -22.49
CA ALA A 118 2.95 24.34 -21.56
C ALA A 118 3.07 22.81 -21.75
N ASP A 119 2.05 22.15 -22.31
CA ASP A 119 2.00 20.69 -22.47
C ASP A 119 2.29 20.26 -23.92
N ARG A 120 2.49 21.23 -24.84
CA ARG A 120 2.54 20.97 -26.29
C ARG A 120 3.71 20.11 -26.71
N LEU A 121 4.91 20.42 -26.22
CA LEU A 121 6.13 19.68 -26.52
C LEU A 121 5.98 18.20 -26.14
N TRP A 122 5.53 17.96 -24.91
CA TRP A 122 5.27 16.62 -24.39
C TRP A 122 4.18 15.90 -25.19
N LYS A 123 3.07 16.57 -25.53
CA LYS A 123 1.96 15.95 -26.25
C LYS A 123 2.32 15.61 -27.70
N ASN A 124 3.06 16.49 -28.38
CA ASN A 124 3.57 16.23 -29.72
C ASN A 124 4.54 15.05 -29.71
N ARG A 125 5.41 14.96 -28.69
CA ARG A 125 6.34 13.84 -28.54
C ARG A 125 5.59 12.53 -28.33
N PHE A 126 4.59 12.53 -27.46
CA PHE A 126 3.74 11.36 -27.23
C PHE A 126 3.02 10.88 -28.51
N ARG A 127 2.47 11.82 -29.30
CA ARG A 127 1.83 11.49 -30.60
C ARG A 127 2.83 10.89 -31.59
N LEU A 128 4.05 11.41 -31.63
CA LEU A 128 5.11 10.93 -32.50
C LEU A 128 5.57 9.53 -32.09
N GLU A 129 5.81 9.29 -30.80
CA GLU A 129 6.19 7.98 -30.26
C GLU A 129 5.08 6.93 -30.44
N LEU A 130 3.79 7.32 -30.49
CA LEU A 130 2.69 6.41 -30.84
C LEU A 130 2.69 6.02 -32.32
N ALA A 131 3.02 6.97 -33.18
CA ALA A 131 2.98 6.80 -34.63
C ALA A 131 4.21 6.09 -35.17
N LEU A 132 5.36 6.28 -34.52
CA LEU A 132 6.68 5.76 -34.88
C LEU A 132 7.26 4.91 -33.74
N PRO A 133 6.89 3.62 -33.63
CA PRO A 133 7.43 2.70 -32.62
C PRO A 133 8.94 2.42 -32.79
N GLU A 134 9.56 2.89 -33.88
CA GLU A 134 10.99 2.84 -34.14
C GLU A 134 11.78 3.82 -33.25
N LEU A 135 11.11 4.85 -32.72
CA LEU A 135 11.61 5.65 -31.60
C LEU A 135 11.56 4.80 -30.33
N VAL A 136 12.55 4.93 -29.43
CA VAL A 136 12.58 4.18 -28.16
C VAL A 136 11.23 4.37 -27.47
N PRO A 137 10.42 3.30 -27.32
CA PRO A 137 9.16 3.41 -26.64
C PRO A 137 9.48 3.71 -25.18
N ARG A 138 9.26 4.95 -24.76
CA ARG A 138 9.36 5.26 -23.34
C ARG A 138 8.20 4.56 -22.63
N PRO A 139 8.43 4.00 -21.43
CA PRO A 139 7.37 3.48 -20.56
C PRO A 139 6.30 4.52 -20.17
N ILE A 140 6.46 5.78 -20.59
CA ILE A 140 5.46 6.85 -20.56
C ILE A 140 4.16 6.41 -21.25
N HIS A 141 4.22 5.64 -22.36
CA HIS A 141 3.04 5.06 -23.03
C HIS A 141 2.21 4.16 -22.11
N ALA A 142 2.86 3.34 -21.28
CA ALA A 142 2.17 2.44 -20.36
C ALA A 142 1.65 3.18 -19.12
N MET A 143 2.43 4.14 -18.59
CA MET A 143 2.05 4.91 -17.41
C MET A 143 0.90 5.86 -17.64
N GLU A 144 0.78 6.46 -18.83
CA GLU A 144 -0.26 7.45 -19.05
C GLU A 144 -1.58 6.79 -19.41
N ILE A 145 -1.60 5.70 -20.18
CA ILE A 145 -2.82 4.88 -20.37
C ILE A 145 -3.35 4.41 -19.00
N ALA A 146 -2.47 4.02 -18.08
CA ALA A 146 -2.87 3.57 -16.74
C ALA A 146 -3.17 4.73 -15.76
N GLY A 147 -2.47 5.86 -15.86
CA GLY A 147 -2.70 7.03 -15.01
C GLY A 147 -3.96 7.80 -15.40
N THR A 148 -4.27 7.87 -16.69
CA THR A 148 -5.37 8.68 -17.22
C THR A 148 -6.77 8.19 -16.83
N GLU A 149 -6.96 6.90 -16.55
CA GLU A 149 -8.17 6.36 -15.92
C GLU A 149 -8.24 6.70 -14.42
N LEU A 150 -7.11 6.78 -13.73
CA LEU A 150 -7.04 7.13 -12.29
C LEU A 150 -7.24 8.63 -12.00
N PHE A 151 -6.74 9.53 -12.87
CA PHE A 151 -6.72 10.98 -12.60
C PHE A 151 -8.07 11.69 -12.66
N ALA A 152 -9.16 10.99 -12.96
CA ALA A 152 -10.50 11.55 -12.79
C ALA A 152 -10.85 11.78 -11.30
N THR A 153 -10.09 11.24 -10.34
CA THR A 153 -10.49 11.13 -8.92
C THR A 153 -9.61 11.84 -7.88
N GLY A 154 -8.66 12.69 -8.28
CA GLY A 154 -8.38 13.90 -7.48
C GLY A 154 -7.08 14.02 -6.67
N ASP A 155 -5.98 13.32 -6.98
CA ASP A 155 -4.68 13.70 -6.39
C ASP A 155 -3.47 13.47 -7.32
N ARG A 156 -3.41 14.25 -8.40
CA ARG A 156 -2.29 14.26 -9.35
C ARG A 156 -0.96 14.61 -8.65
N ALA A 157 -0.99 15.51 -7.67
CA ALA A 157 0.20 15.95 -6.95
C ALA A 157 0.83 14.82 -6.12
N ALA A 158 0.02 14.02 -5.40
CA ALA A 158 0.54 12.87 -4.66
C ALA A 158 1.14 11.79 -5.59
N TYR A 159 0.51 11.58 -6.75
CA TYR A 159 1.03 10.67 -7.78
C TYR A 159 2.39 11.13 -8.32
N GLU A 160 2.48 12.39 -8.77
CA GLU A 160 3.71 12.99 -9.29
C GLU A 160 4.80 13.03 -8.22
N ALA A 161 4.46 13.35 -6.97
CA ALA A 161 5.40 13.32 -5.85
C ALA A 161 5.94 11.92 -5.57
N THR A 162 5.10 10.88 -5.66
CA THR A 162 5.51 9.48 -5.45
C THR A 162 6.48 9.01 -6.53
N ILE A 163 6.21 9.34 -7.79
CA ILE A 163 7.11 9.04 -8.90
C ILE A 163 8.41 9.83 -8.76
N ALA A 164 8.34 11.15 -8.58
CA ALA A 164 9.50 11.99 -8.44
C ALA A 164 10.38 11.58 -7.24
N ALA A 165 9.80 11.07 -6.15
CA ALA A 165 10.55 10.55 -5.02
C ALA A 165 11.30 9.26 -5.36
N ARG A 166 10.70 8.35 -6.15
CA ARG A 166 11.33 7.09 -6.57
C ARG A 166 12.40 7.30 -7.64
N MET A 167 12.15 8.18 -8.61
CA MET A 167 13.15 8.53 -9.61
C MET A 167 14.35 9.22 -8.99
N ARG A 168 14.12 10.18 -8.07
CA ARG A 168 15.21 10.78 -7.29
C ARG A 168 16.00 9.74 -6.50
N ARG A 169 15.35 8.74 -5.90
CA ARG A 169 16.08 7.64 -5.24
C ARG A 169 17.00 6.93 -6.22
N LEU A 170 16.49 6.52 -7.39
CA LEU A 170 17.29 5.85 -8.42
C LEU A 170 18.50 6.70 -8.86
N GLU A 171 18.30 8.00 -9.05
CA GLU A 171 19.35 8.95 -9.43
C GLU A 171 20.41 9.14 -8.34
N THR A 172 20.00 9.12 -7.06
CA THR A 172 20.92 9.28 -5.92
C THR A 172 21.75 8.03 -5.61
N LEU A 173 21.43 6.87 -6.21
CA LEU A 173 22.17 5.64 -5.96
C LEU A 173 23.51 5.66 -6.69
N THR A 174 24.56 5.82 -5.88
CA THR A 174 25.96 5.79 -6.29
C THR A 174 26.47 4.38 -6.60
N ALA A 175 25.85 3.31 -6.06
CA ALA A 175 26.26 1.95 -6.42
C ALA A 175 25.84 1.53 -7.84
N LEU A 176 24.89 2.23 -8.45
CA LEU A 176 24.44 1.97 -9.81
C LEU A 176 25.23 2.82 -10.81
N ASP A 177 25.84 2.17 -11.80
CA ASP A 177 26.42 2.84 -12.95
C ASP A 177 25.32 3.34 -13.92
N GLY A 178 25.73 4.11 -14.94
CA GLY A 178 24.78 4.73 -15.89
C GLY A 178 23.92 3.72 -16.65
N ASP A 179 24.52 2.60 -17.09
CA ASP A 179 23.81 1.54 -17.81
C ASP A 179 22.81 0.82 -16.90
N ALA A 180 23.21 0.48 -15.68
CA ALA A 180 22.34 -0.09 -14.66
C ALA A 180 21.13 0.82 -14.37
N ARG A 181 21.34 2.15 -14.25
CA ARG A 181 20.24 3.10 -14.04
C ARG A 181 19.28 3.15 -15.24
N LEU A 182 19.80 3.14 -16.47
CA LEU A 182 18.98 3.11 -17.68
C LEU A 182 18.13 1.84 -17.75
N ARG A 183 18.73 0.67 -17.48
CA ARG A 183 18.00 -0.61 -17.42
C ARG A 183 16.94 -0.65 -16.33
N LEU A 184 17.23 -0.02 -15.18
CA LEU A 184 16.30 0.06 -14.05
C LEU A 184 15.21 1.11 -14.23
N TRP A 185 15.37 2.05 -15.15
CA TRP A 185 14.43 3.16 -15.35
C TRP A 185 13.01 2.66 -15.58
N SER A 186 12.82 1.74 -16.54
CA SER A 186 11.49 1.23 -16.89
C SER A 186 10.82 0.44 -15.74
N PRO A 187 11.47 -0.56 -15.11
CA PRO A 187 10.89 -1.28 -13.97
C PRO A 187 10.62 -0.41 -12.75
N VAL A 188 11.51 0.53 -12.43
CA VAL A 188 11.33 1.46 -11.29
C VAL A 188 10.18 2.41 -11.55
N LEU A 189 10.08 2.94 -12.76
CA LEU A 189 9.00 3.83 -13.16
C LEU A 189 7.65 3.11 -13.16
N GLN A 190 7.60 1.89 -13.69
CA GLN A 190 6.42 1.03 -13.61
C GLN A 190 6.04 0.76 -12.16
N GLY A 191 7.01 0.41 -11.31
CA GLY A 191 6.76 0.23 -9.89
C GLY A 191 6.26 1.50 -9.20
N ALA A 192 6.80 2.66 -9.57
CA ALA A 192 6.38 3.95 -9.06
C ALA A 192 4.94 4.30 -9.43
N HIS A 193 4.55 4.03 -10.68
CA HIS A 193 3.18 4.14 -11.13
C HIS A 193 2.24 3.27 -10.27
N TYR A 194 2.54 1.98 -10.14
CA TYR A 194 1.70 1.06 -9.39
C TYR A 194 1.61 1.40 -7.90
N ALA A 195 2.71 1.86 -7.28
CA ALA A 195 2.68 2.33 -5.91
C ALA A 195 1.82 3.60 -5.74
N ALA A 196 1.88 4.51 -6.70
CA ALA A 196 1.02 5.69 -6.70
C ALA A 196 -0.46 5.30 -6.89
N VAL A 197 -0.77 4.36 -7.78
CA VAL A 197 -2.11 3.77 -7.94
C VAL A 197 -2.58 3.14 -6.63
N LEU A 198 -1.72 2.37 -5.97
CA LEU A 198 -2.03 1.73 -4.69
C LEU A 198 -2.32 2.77 -3.60
N GLU A 199 -1.53 3.82 -3.49
CA GLU A 199 -1.77 4.90 -2.53
C GLU A 199 -3.05 5.67 -2.85
N MET A 200 -3.37 5.91 -4.13
CA MET A 200 -4.65 6.49 -4.54
C MET A 200 -5.83 5.56 -4.22
N GLN A 201 -5.71 4.25 -4.45
CA GLN A 201 -6.74 3.28 -4.06
C GLN A 201 -6.91 3.23 -2.54
N LYS A 202 -5.82 3.22 -1.77
CA LYS A 202 -5.86 3.33 -0.31
C LYS A 202 -6.52 4.62 0.14
N ALA A 203 -6.23 5.75 -0.51
CA ALA A 203 -6.86 7.03 -0.22
C ALA A 203 -8.35 7.01 -0.57
N GLY A 204 -8.74 6.43 -1.70
CA GLY A 204 -10.13 6.27 -2.13
C GLY A 204 -10.92 5.35 -1.20
N VAL A 205 -10.34 4.22 -0.79
CA VAL A 205 -10.90 3.33 0.23
C VAL A 205 -11.03 4.08 1.54
N ARG A 206 -9.99 4.79 1.99
CA ARG A 206 -10.01 5.60 3.21
C ARG A 206 -11.09 6.68 3.17
N TRP A 207 -11.30 7.32 2.01
CA TRP A 207 -12.32 8.34 1.82
C TRP A 207 -13.73 7.76 1.83
N ARG A 208 -13.99 6.69 1.06
CA ARG A 208 -15.28 5.97 1.07
C ARG A 208 -15.61 5.48 2.47
N LEU A 209 -14.59 4.97 3.14
CA LEU A 209 -14.70 4.55 4.51
C LEU A 209 -15.06 5.74 5.42
N ASN A 210 -14.25 6.81 5.47
CA ASN A 210 -14.57 7.95 6.34
C ASN A 210 -15.96 8.53 6.06
N ARG A 211 -16.41 8.55 4.80
CA ARG A 211 -17.75 8.99 4.41
C ARG A 211 -18.84 8.02 4.88
N GLY A 212 -18.61 6.71 4.82
CA GLY A 212 -19.51 5.69 5.38
C GLY A 212 -19.66 5.85 6.89
N GLY A 213 -18.55 6.06 7.62
CA GLY A 213 -18.58 6.35 9.06
C GLY A 213 -19.36 7.64 9.38
N LEU A 214 -19.20 8.69 8.57
CA LEU A 214 -19.96 9.93 8.71
C LEU A 214 -21.46 9.71 8.46
N ILE A 215 -21.83 8.95 7.42
CA ILE A 215 -23.25 8.64 7.12
C ILE A 215 -23.87 7.86 8.27
N VAL A 216 -23.18 6.85 8.79
CA VAL A 216 -23.64 6.07 9.96
C VAL A 216 -23.82 6.98 11.17
N ALA A 217 -22.87 7.87 11.45
CA ALA A 217 -23.00 8.84 12.54
C ALA A 217 -24.19 9.80 12.33
N LEU A 218 -24.37 10.31 11.10
CA LEU A 218 -25.47 11.20 10.73
C LEU A 218 -26.84 10.51 10.74
N LEU A 219 -26.93 9.20 10.55
CA LEU A 219 -28.18 8.44 10.68
C LEU A 219 -28.50 8.06 12.13
N LEU A 220 -27.47 7.86 12.96
CA LEU A 220 -27.65 7.50 14.36
C LEU A 220 -28.12 8.68 15.22
N VAL A 221 -27.70 9.91 14.91
CA VAL A 221 -28.15 11.11 15.65
C VAL A 221 -29.68 11.33 15.54
N PRO A 222 -30.31 11.34 14.35
CA PRO A 222 -31.76 11.42 14.19
C PRO A 222 -32.49 10.23 14.80
N ALA A 223 -31.96 9.01 14.67
CA ALA A 223 -32.56 7.82 15.27
C ALA A 223 -32.62 7.95 16.81
N MET A 224 -31.56 8.46 17.43
CA MET A 224 -31.53 8.73 18.87
C MET A 224 -32.49 9.85 19.27
N LEU A 225 -32.60 10.93 18.47
CA LEU A 225 -33.55 12.01 18.71
C LEU A 225 -35.01 11.54 18.56
N LEU A 226 -35.30 10.69 17.57
CA LEU A 226 -36.62 10.09 17.35
C LEU A 226 -36.99 9.17 18.51
N LEU A 227 -36.04 8.35 18.99
CA LEU A 227 -36.25 7.47 20.14
C LEU A 227 -36.52 8.29 21.41
N ALA A 228 -35.76 9.37 21.63
CA ALA A 228 -35.98 10.29 22.75
C ALA A 228 -37.35 10.98 22.66
N TRP A 229 -37.78 11.37 21.46
CA TRP A 229 -39.10 11.97 21.23
C TRP A 229 -40.25 10.96 21.46
N GLN A 230 -40.13 9.73 20.96
CA GLN A 230 -41.11 8.67 21.20
C GLN A 230 -41.24 8.29 22.67
N LEU A 231 -40.14 8.35 23.42
CA LEU A 231 -40.17 8.13 24.87
C LEU A 231 -40.82 9.31 25.62
N GLY A 232 -40.69 10.54 25.12
CA GLY A 232 -41.36 11.73 25.68
C GLY A 232 -42.86 11.85 25.35
N GLY A 233 -43.33 11.19 24.29
CA GLY A 233 -44.73 11.28 23.82
C GLY A 233 -45.72 10.34 24.49
N ARG A 234 -45.32 9.56 25.50
CA ARG A 234 -46.25 8.66 26.20
C ARG A 234 -47.20 9.45 27.12
N PRO A 235 -48.53 9.27 27.01
CA PRO A 235 -49.50 9.94 27.87
C PRO A 235 -49.26 9.54 29.33
N GLY A 236 -48.82 10.51 30.14
CA GLY A 236 -48.39 10.30 31.53
C GLY A 236 -47.10 11.03 31.91
N VAL A 237 -46.31 11.48 30.94
CA VAL A 237 -45.13 12.31 31.20
C VAL A 237 -45.59 13.76 31.43
N SER A 238 -45.38 14.26 32.65
CA SER A 238 -45.82 15.57 33.08
C SER A 238 -44.80 16.63 32.64
N TRP A 239 -45.24 17.88 32.43
CA TRP A 239 -44.32 19.03 32.24
C TRP A 239 -43.35 19.20 33.42
N ARG A 240 -43.58 18.53 34.55
CA ARG A 240 -42.63 18.45 35.67
C ARG A 240 -41.38 17.59 35.39
N ASP A 241 -41.40 16.74 34.37
CA ASP A 241 -40.29 15.84 34.00
C ASP A 241 -39.36 16.45 32.93
N LEU A 242 -39.73 17.60 32.37
CA LEU A 242 -38.93 18.38 31.42
C LEU A 242 -37.50 18.72 31.91
N PRO A 243 -37.27 19.05 33.20
CA PRO A 243 -35.92 19.24 33.73
C PRO A 243 -35.06 17.97 33.64
N GLN A 244 -35.68 16.80 33.74
CA GLN A 244 -35.01 15.50 33.64
C GLN A 244 -34.66 15.19 32.19
N ILE A 245 -35.57 15.46 31.25
CA ILE A 245 -35.31 15.37 29.81
C ILE A 245 -34.19 16.35 29.40
N PHE A 246 -34.22 17.60 29.89
CA PHE A 246 -33.14 18.56 29.66
C PHE A 246 -31.82 18.11 30.27
N ARG A 247 -31.83 17.49 31.46
CA ARG A 247 -30.62 16.86 32.04
C ARG A 247 -30.09 15.76 31.16
N TYR A 248 -30.94 14.93 30.56
CA TYR A 248 -30.52 13.88 29.63
C TYR A 248 -29.94 14.45 28.34
N VAL A 249 -30.63 15.39 27.70
CA VAL A 249 -30.12 16.07 26.50
C VAL A 249 -28.80 16.76 26.83
N TYR A 250 -28.71 17.47 27.96
CA TYR A 250 -27.48 18.10 28.42
C TYR A 250 -26.36 17.08 28.70
N THR A 251 -26.64 15.96 29.37
CA THR A 251 -25.65 14.91 29.66
C THR A 251 -25.17 14.26 28.37
N LEU A 252 -26.08 13.99 27.42
CA LEU A 252 -25.72 13.49 26.10
C LEU A 252 -24.88 14.52 25.34
N PHE A 253 -25.24 15.81 25.40
CA PHE A 253 -24.54 16.91 24.73
C PHE A 253 -23.20 17.28 25.40
N VAL A 254 -23.00 16.94 26.67
CA VAL A 254 -21.72 17.10 27.41
C VAL A 254 -20.84 15.86 27.24
N MET A 255 -21.45 14.67 27.19
CA MET A 255 -20.74 13.42 26.91
C MET A 255 -20.33 13.32 25.44
N LEU A 256 -21.07 13.88 24.48
CA LEU A 256 -20.71 13.88 23.06
C LEU A 256 -19.34 14.53 22.79
N PRO A 257 -19.02 15.70 23.34
CA PRO A 257 -17.67 16.27 23.33
C PRO A 257 -16.65 15.41 24.04
N ALA A 258 -16.98 14.80 25.19
CA ALA A 258 -16.05 13.93 25.92
C ALA A 258 -15.73 12.64 25.14
N ILE A 259 -16.74 12.02 24.53
CA ILE A 259 -16.62 10.89 23.60
C ILE A 259 -15.87 11.35 22.35
N GLY A 260 -16.17 12.53 21.83
CA GLY A 260 -15.46 13.15 20.71
C GLY A 260 -13.98 13.37 21.02
N VAL A 261 -13.66 13.81 22.24
CA VAL A 261 -12.30 13.94 22.77
C VAL A 261 -11.68 12.56 22.94
N ILE A 262 -12.36 11.55 23.48
CA ILE A 262 -11.83 10.19 23.63
C ILE A 262 -11.60 9.53 22.27
N VAL A 263 -12.47 9.74 21.29
CA VAL A 263 -12.32 9.26 19.91
C VAL A 263 -11.22 10.03 19.19
N ALA A 264 -11.11 11.34 19.40
CA ALA A 264 -10.03 12.14 18.86
C ALA A 264 -8.69 11.82 19.54
N LEU A 265 -8.68 11.50 20.83
CA LEU A 265 -7.52 11.13 21.62
C LEU A 265 -7.13 9.67 21.36
N GLY A 266 -8.10 8.78 21.12
CA GLY A 266 -7.87 7.40 20.68
C GLY A 266 -7.46 7.34 19.21
N GLY A 267 -7.99 8.25 18.38
CA GLY A 267 -7.54 8.50 17.01
C GLY A 267 -6.14 9.09 16.99
N TRP A 268 -5.85 10.07 17.86
CA TRP A 268 -4.54 10.71 18.03
C TRP A 268 -3.53 9.77 18.69
N LEU A 269 -3.91 8.97 19.70
CA LEU A 269 -3.09 7.89 20.24
C LEU A 269 -2.91 6.81 19.17
N SER A 270 -3.91 6.51 18.35
CA SER A 270 -3.74 5.58 17.25
C SER A 270 -2.80 6.15 16.20
N THR A 271 -2.84 7.43 15.84
CA THR A 271 -1.87 8.04 14.90
C THR A 271 -0.50 8.27 15.53
N SER A 272 -0.43 8.58 16.82
CA SER A 272 0.80 8.84 17.61
C SER A 272 1.52 7.54 17.99
N LEU A 273 0.77 6.49 18.38
CA LEU A 273 1.28 5.12 18.52
C LEU A 273 1.47 4.46 17.16
N MET A 274 0.72 4.83 16.11
CA MET A 274 1.11 4.48 14.73
C MET A 274 2.43 5.15 14.34
N LEU A 275 2.75 6.35 14.85
CA LEU A 275 4.06 6.97 14.65
C LEU A 275 5.17 6.25 15.45
N ARG A 276 4.84 5.54 16.53
CA ARG A 276 5.76 4.65 17.25
C ARG A 276 5.45 3.18 17.00
N ARG A 277 5.80 2.65 15.80
CA ARG A 277 6.12 1.26 15.38
C ARG A 277 5.60 0.01 16.14
N VAL A 278 4.67 0.10 17.09
CA VAL A 278 4.00 -1.05 17.72
C VAL A 278 2.88 -1.49 16.79
N HIS A 279 3.27 -1.88 15.58
CA HIS A 279 2.39 -2.44 14.54
C HIS A 279 2.09 -3.92 14.82
N GLY A 280 2.06 -4.31 16.08
CA GLY A 280 1.87 -5.69 16.47
C GLY A 280 0.40 -6.13 16.31
N PRO A 281 0.14 -7.40 15.96
CA PRO A 281 -1.18 -8.01 16.15
C PRO A 281 -1.67 -7.84 17.60
N VAL A 282 -0.76 -7.65 18.55
CA VAL A 282 -1.02 -7.34 19.96
C VAL A 282 -1.82 -6.06 20.17
N PHE A 283 -1.38 -4.94 19.59
CA PHE A 283 -2.11 -3.67 19.72
C PHE A 283 -3.50 -3.76 19.08
N SER A 284 -3.58 -4.41 17.92
CA SER A 284 -4.86 -4.64 17.24
C SER A 284 -5.80 -5.43 18.14
N ALA A 285 -5.33 -6.50 18.77
CA ALA A 285 -6.19 -7.34 19.57
C ALA A 285 -6.54 -6.72 20.94
N ILE A 286 -5.66 -5.90 21.53
CA ILE A 286 -5.99 -5.09 22.72
C ILE A 286 -7.08 -4.06 22.38
N ALA A 287 -6.91 -3.30 21.29
CA ALA A 287 -7.83 -2.25 20.88
C ALA A 287 -9.18 -2.80 20.39
N PHE A 288 -9.18 -3.91 19.65
CA PHE A 288 -10.37 -4.44 18.98
C PHE A 288 -11.07 -5.57 19.73
N VAL A 289 -10.46 -6.20 20.74
CA VAL A 289 -11.07 -7.32 21.47
C VAL A 289 -11.19 -7.00 22.96
N LEU A 290 -10.11 -6.61 23.62
CA LEU A 290 -10.10 -6.40 25.08
C LEU A 290 -10.92 -5.18 25.50
N TRP A 291 -10.69 -4.04 24.85
CA TRP A 291 -11.36 -2.79 25.18
C TRP A 291 -12.88 -2.85 24.98
N PRO A 292 -13.42 -3.30 23.82
CA PRO A 292 -14.85 -3.52 23.67
C PRO A 292 -15.42 -4.51 24.68
N GLY A 293 -14.71 -5.61 24.96
CA GLY A 293 -15.14 -6.58 25.97
C GLY A 293 -15.35 -5.92 27.33
N LEU A 294 -14.39 -5.11 27.79
CA LEU A 294 -14.50 -4.38 29.05
C LEU A 294 -15.64 -3.36 29.05
N VAL A 295 -15.81 -2.59 27.97
CA VAL A 295 -16.90 -1.59 27.83
C VAL A 295 -18.26 -2.28 27.87
N ILE A 296 -18.48 -3.32 27.07
CA ILE A 296 -19.74 -4.08 27.07
C ILE A 296 -20.02 -4.66 28.45
N THR A 297 -19.01 -5.24 29.10
CA THR A 297 -19.19 -5.88 30.42
C THR A 297 -19.56 -4.84 31.49
N TYR A 298 -18.87 -3.70 31.49
CA TYR A 298 -19.18 -2.57 32.37
C TYR A 298 -20.59 -2.04 32.14
N SER A 299 -20.98 -1.83 30.89
CA SER A 299 -22.29 -1.30 30.56
C SER A 299 -23.42 -2.28 30.85
N VAL A 300 -23.26 -3.58 30.58
CA VAL A 300 -24.24 -4.63 30.97
C VAL A 300 -24.45 -4.65 32.48
N PHE A 301 -23.39 -4.46 33.26
CA PHE A 301 -23.48 -4.36 34.72
C PHE A 301 -24.26 -3.12 35.16
N GLN A 302 -23.95 -1.95 34.58
CA GLN A 302 -24.67 -0.69 34.85
C GLN A 302 -26.15 -0.77 34.46
N ILE A 303 -26.45 -1.28 33.26
CA ILE A 303 -27.82 -1.46 32.76
C ILE A 303 -28.63 -2.36 33.69
N ARG A 304 -28.05 -3.46 34.17
CA ARG A 304 -28.73 -4.34 35.14
C ARG A 304 -28.97 -3.66 36.49
N GLY A 305 -28.03 -2.86 36.97
CA GLY A 305 -28.20 -2.08 38.19
C GLY A 305 -29.35 -1.09 38.07
N LEU A 306 -29.38 -0.35 36.95
CA LEU A 306 -30.42 0.61 36.61
C LEU A 306 -31.81 -0.05 36.48
N LEU A 307 -31.91 -1.15 35.73
CA LEU A 307 -33.19 -1.86 35.54
C LEU A 307 -33.78 -2.42 36.85
N ARG A 308 -32.97 -2.65 37.89
CA ARG A 308 -33.46 -3.10 39.20
C ARG A 308 -34.00 -2.00 40.09
N ALA A 309 -33.49 -0.77 39.95
CA ALA A 309 -33.96 0.37 40.72
C ALA A 309 -35.40 0.76 40.34
N GLY A 310 -35.87 0.33 39.16
CA GLY A 310 -37.29 0.28 38.81
C GLY A 310 -37.90 1.64 38.47
N THR A 311 -37.11 2.72 38.44
CA THR A 311 -37.61 4.04 38.04
C THR A 311 -37.57 4.21 36.52
N VAL A 312 -38.47 5.04 36.00
CA VAL A 312 -38.48 5.42 34.58
C VAL A 312 -37.16 6.08 34.19
N ALA A 313 -36.55 6.85 35.09
CA ALA A 313 -35.26 7.48 34.88
C ALA A 313 -34.16 6.42 34.66
N ASP A 314 -34.17 5.33 35.42
CA ASP A 314 -33.16 4.27 35.26
C ASP A 314 -33.31 3.52 33.94
N GLY A 315 -34.56 3.29 33.49
CA GLY A 315 -34.83 2.69 32.18
C GLY A 315 -34.28 3.53 31.01
N VAL A 316 -34.37 4.86 31.10
CA VAL A 316 -33.81 5.77 30.09
C VAL A 316 -32.28 5.78 30.14
N SER A 317 -31.66 5.78 31.33
CA SER A 317 -30.20 5.67 31.46
C SER A 317 -29.67 4.35 30.88
N ALA A 318 -30.37 3.25 31.15
CA ALA A 318 -30.03 1.94 30.60
C ALA A 318 -30.11 1.95 29.06
N ALA A 319 -31.16 2.53 28.48
CA ALA A 319 -31.29 2.66 27.03
C ALA A 319 -30.15 3.51 26.42
N GLY A 320 -29.76 4.60 27.08
CA GLY A 320 -28.66 5.47 26.64
C GLY A 320 -27.28 4.78 26.69
N LEU A 321 -27.03 3.95 27.71
CA LEU A 321 -25.81 3.13 27.77
C LEU A 321 -25.80 2.06 26.67
N MET A 322 -26.93 1.39 26.43
CA MET A 322 -27.05 0.38 25.37
C MET A 322 -26.78 0.97 23.97
N THR A 323 -27.30 2.16 23.69
CA THR A 323 -27.03 2.83 22.39
C THR A 323 -25.59 3.28 22.27
N ALA A 324 -24.98 3.78 23.35
CA ALA A 324 -23.56 4.15 23.36
C ALA A 324 -22.65 2.94 23.10
N ASP A 325 -22.92 1.79 23.73
CA ASP A 325 -22.18 0.55 23.47
C ASP A 325 -22.36 0.06 22.04
N GLY A 326 -23.61 0.10 21.53
CA GLY A 326 -23.93 -0.27 20.16
C GLY A 326 -23.16 0.57 19.15
N LEU A 327 -23.12 1.89 19.35
CA LEU A 327 -22.35 2.82 18.51
C LEU A 327 -20.85 2.53 18.58
N TRP A 328 -20.32 2.25 19.77
CA TRP A 328 -18.92 1.92 19.97
C TRP A 328 -18.53 0.63 19.25
N LEU A 329 -19.37 -0.41 19.32
CA LEU A 329 -19.17 -1.67 18.61
C LEU A 329 -19.18 -1.49 17.10
N VAL A 330 -20.09 -0.67 16.57
CA VAL A 330 -20.12 -0.33 15.14
C VAL A 330 -18.82 0.37 14.74
N LEU A 331 -18.31 1.32 15.55
CA LEU A 331 -17.06 2.03 15.27
C LEU A 331 -15.84 1.09 15.30
N LEU A 332 -15.81 0.12 16.20
CA LEU A 332 -14.74 -0.89 16.25
C LEU A 332 -14.79 -1.86 15.09
N ALA A 333 -15.98 -2.39 14.76
CA ALA A 333 -16.18 -3.24 13.59
C ALA A 333 -15.76 -2.52 12.31
N TRP A 334 -16.10 -1.23 12.24
CA TRP A 334 -15.72 -0.33 11.16
C TRP A 334 -14.20 -0.15 11.03
N MET A 335 -13.51 0.13 12.13
CA MET A 335 -12.04 0.23 12.15
C MET A 335 -11.36 -1.10 11.81
N GLY A 336 -11.91 -2.22 12.29
CA GLY A 336 -11.45 -3.56 11.94
C GLY A 336 -11.61 -3.85 10.44
N LEU A 337 -12.76 -3.52 9.85
CA LEU A 337 -13.01 -3.65 8.42
C LEU A 337 -12.06 -2.76 7.59
N ARG A 338 -11.78 -1.55 8.05
CA ARG A 338 -10.82 -0.64 7.42
C ARG A 338 -9.41 -1.23 7.38
N GLU A 339 -8.92 -1.75 8.50
CA GLU A 339 -7.58 -2.34 8.57
C GLU A 339 -7.50 -3.67 7.80
N ALA A 340 -8.55 -4.50 7.88
CA ALA A 340 -8.66 -5.72 7.07
C ALA A 340 -8.68 -5.40 5.57
N GLY A 341 -9.43 -4.38 5.15
CA GLY A 341 -9.47 -3.90 3.78
C GLY A 341 -8.11 -3.42 3.29
N ARG A 342 -7.40 -2.63 4.11
CA ARG A 342 -6.02 -2.17 3.81
C ARG A 342 -5.06 -3.34 3.60
N ARG A 343 -5.03 -4.30 4.54
CA ARG A 343 -4.17 -5.48 4.46
C ARG A 343 -4.53 -6.39 3.28
N SER A 344 -5.82 -6.52 2.98
CA SER A 344 -6.27 -7.34 1.86
C SER A 344 -5.88 -6.70 0.53
N LEU A 345 -5.96 -5.38 0.42
CA LEU A 345 -5.56 -4.62 -0.76
C LEU A 345 -4.04 -4.63 -0.95
N GLU A 346 -3.27 -4.52 0.14
CA GLU A 346 -1.80 -4.72 0.12
C GLU A 346 -1.43 -6.13 -0.32
N ARG A 347 -2.09 -7.17 0.22
CA ARG A 347 -1.85 -8.57 -0.17
C ARG A 347 -2.22 -8.85 -1.62
N TRP A 348 -3.39 -8.38 -2.06
CA TRP A 348 -3.85 -8.53 -3.43
C TRP A 348 -2.86 -7.90 -4.41
N PHE A 349 -2.41 -6.68 -4.10
CA PHE A 349 -1.39 -6.01 -4.90
C PHE A 349 -0.05 -6.75 -4.91
N GLU A 350 0.40 -7.26 -3.76
CA GLU A 350 1.63 -8.08 -3.68
C GLU A 350 1.52 -9.36 -4.50
N ASP A 351 0.35 -9.99 -4.53
CA ASP A 351 0.11 -11.22 -5.28
C ASP A 351 0.08 -10.96 -6.80
N ASP A 352 -0.51 -9.86 -7.26
CA ASP A 352 -0.58 -9.53 -8.69
C ASP A 352 0.72 -8.92 -9.24
N HIS A 353 1.50 -8.20 -8.41
CA HIS A 353 2.66 -7.41 -8.82
C HIS A 353 3.95 -7.72 -8.04
N ALA A 354 4.22 -9.01 -7.79
CA ALA A 354 5.41 -9.44 -7.03
C ALA A 354 6.74 -8.90 -7.59
N ASP A 355 6.86 -8.80 -8.91
CA ASP A 355 8.05 -8.28 -9.59
C ASP A 355 8.39 -6.84 -9.18
N ILE A 356 7.36 -6.00 -9.11
CA ILE A 356 7.46 -4.62 -8.64
C ILE A 356 7.78 -4.57 -7.16
N VAL A 357 7.12 -5.39 -6.33
CA VAL A 357 7.34 -5.39 -4.87
C VAL A 357 8.77 -5.79 -4.51
N VAL A 358 9.31 -6.80 -5.19
CA VAL A 358 10.70 -7.25 -4.99
C VAL A 358 11.67 -6.19 -5.48
N THR A 359 11.49 -5.67 -6.69
CA THR A 359 12.37 -4.64 -7.28
C THR A 359 12.38 -3.36 -6.44
N ASP A 360 11.21 -2.87 -6.04
CA ASP A 360 11.07 -1.68 -5.18
C ASP A 360 11.60 -1.91 -3.77
N GLY A 361 11.42 -3.11 -3.21
CA GLY A 361 11.98 -3.49 -1.92
C GLY A 361 13.51 -3.52 -1.94
N LEU A 362 14.11 -4.07 -3.00
CA LEU A 362 15.56 -4.09 -3.20
C LEU A 362 16.12 -2.68 -3.40
N LEU A 363 15.47 -1.87 -4.25
CA LEU A 363 15.81 -0.47 -4.47
C LEU A 363 15.74 0.35 -3.17
N THR A 364 14.69 0.16 -2.38
CA THR A 364 14.52 0.83 -1.09
C THR A 364 15.58 0.38 -0.09
N SER A 365 15.92 -0.90 -0.07
CA SER A 365 16.99 -1.43 0.79
C SER A 365 18.35 -0.84 0.44
N LEU A 366 18.66 -0.72 -0.86
CA LEU A 366 19.88 -0.04 -1.34
C LEU A 366 19.89 1.44 -0.94
N ALA A 367 18.79 2.16 -1.17
CA ALA A 367 18.69 3.58 -0.83
C ALA A 367 18.86 3.84 0.67
N LEU A 368 18.34 2.95 1.54
CA LEU A 368 18.54 3.02 2.98
C LEU A 368 20.01 2.79 3.38
N LEU A 369 20.73 1.92 2.66
CA LEU A 369 22.14 1.62 2.89
C LEU A 369 23.10 2.65 2.29
N GLU A 370 22.66 3.48 1.33
CA GLU A 370 23.48 4.52 0.66
C GLU A 370 23.25 5.96 1.15
N GLY A 371 22.28 6.21 2.04
CA GLY A 371 22.12 7.52 2.69
C GLY A 371 23.17 7.87 3.78
N ARG A 372 24.08 8.82 3.52
CA ARG A 372 25.08 9.48 4.43
C ARG A 372 25.96 8.58 5.34
N ARG A 373 27.28 8.68 5.13
CA ARG A 373 28.41 7.94 5.75
C ARG A 373 28.44 7.79 7.27
N ASP A 374 27.92 8.76 8.00
CA ASP A 374 28.19 8.84 9.44
C ASP A 374 27.10 8.19 10.32
N ASP A 375 25.96 7.78 9.74
CA ASP A 375 24.80 7.21 10.46
C ASP A 375 24.25 5.92 9.82
N TYR A 376 25.09 5.22 9.04
CA TYR A 376 24.65 4.08 8.22
C TYR A 376 24.11 2.88 8.98
N TRP A 377 24.40 2.77 10.28
CA TRP A 377 24.16 1.57 11.07
C TRP A 377 23.34 1.80 12.35
N SER A 378 22.56 2.89 12.40
CA SER A 378 21.56 3.04 13.45
C SER A 378 20.65 1.81 13.50
N LEU A 379 20.25 1.42 14.70
CA LEU A 379 19.43 0.22 14.93
C LEU A 379 18.12 0.30 14.13
N ASP A 380 17.54 1.50 14.02
CA ASP A 380 16.30 1.74 13.29
C ASP A 380 16.44 1.49 11.79
N ARG A 381 17.54 1.95 11.16
CA ARG A 381 17.81 1.69 9.75
C ARG A 381 18.09 0.22 9.48
N ARG A 382 18.83 -0.45 10.37
CA ARG A 382 19.04 -1.90 10.30
C ARG A 382 17.71 -2.65 10.34
N GLN A 383 16.83 -2.26 11.26
CA GLN A 383 15.50 -2.85 11.36
C GLN A 383 14.67 -2.59 10.09
N ASP A 384 14.77 -1.41 9.50
CA ASP A 384 14.06 -1.08 8.25
C ASP A 384 14.54 -1.92 7.07
N VAL A 385 15.86 -2.01 6.86
CA VAL A 385 16.45 -2.87 5.83
C VAL A 385 16.07 -4.33 6.07
N ALA A 386 16.20 -4.84 7.30
CA ALA A 386 15.83 -6.21 7.63
C ALA A 386 14.32 -6.49 7.41
N THR A 387 13.47 -5.50 7.65
CA THR A 387 12.01 -5.59 7.40
C THR A 387 11.72 -5.62 5.90
N GLN A 388 12.38 -4.80 5.10
CA GLN A 388 12.24 -4.84 3.64
C GLN A 388 12.71 -6.18 3.07
N LEU A 389 13.86 -6.69 3.51
CA LEU A 389 14.37 -8.00 3.09
C LEU A 389 13.40 -9.14 3.46
N GLU A 390 12.80 -9.11 4.64
CA GLU A 390 11.79 -10.11 5.00
C GLU A 390 10.54 -10.00 4.12
N ARG A 391 10.10 -8.78 3.83
CA ARG A 391 8.95 -8.56 2.94
C ARG A 391 9.21 -9.09 1.54
N ILE A 392 10.40 -8.85 0.98
CA ILE A 392 10.83 -9.36 -0.32
C ILE A 392 10.84 -10.89 -0.31
N ALA A 393 11.48 -11.50 0.69
CA ALA A 393 11.56 -12.95 0.82
C ALA A 393 10.17 -13.60 0.95
N ALA A 394 9.29 -13.03 1.78
CA ALA A 394 7.92 -13.50 1.95
C ALA A 394 7.08 -13.36 0.67
N CYS A 395 7.29 -12.28 -0.10
CA CYS A 395 6.66 -12.08 -1.40
C CYS A 395 7.10 -13.17 -2.40
N ILE A 396 8.41 -13.42 -2.52
CA ILE A 396 8.95 -14.47 -3.39
C ILE A 396 8.39 -15.84 -2.97
N GLU A 397 8.47 -16.20 -1.70
CA GLU A 397 8.01 -17.52 -1.24
C GLU A 397 6.50 -17.75 -1.47
N ARG A 398 5.68 -16.70 -1.30
CA ARG A 398 4.22 -16.79 -1.40
C ARG A 398 3.71 -16.72 -2.84
N VAL A 399 4.23 -15.79 -3.63
CA VAL A 399 3.62 -15.40 -4.91
C VAL A 399 4.23 -16.15 -6.07
N PHE A 400 5.53 -16.46 -6.01
CA PHE A 400 6.21 -17.12 -7.12
C PHE A 400 5.58 -18.47 -7.47
N PRO A 401 5.33 -19.39 -6.52
CA PRO A 401 4.69 -20.67 -6.82
C PRO A 401 3.30 -20.50 -7.46
N ARG A 402 2.50 -19.56 -6.93
CA ARG A 402 1.13 -19.27 -7.41
C ARG A 402 1.07 -18.81 -8.85
N ARG A 403 2.07 -18.05 -9.34
CA ARG A 403 2.12 -17.63 -10.75
C ARG A 403 2.32 -18.81 -11.72
N PHE A 404 2.73 -19.98 -11.23
CA PHE A 404 2.88 -21.20 -12.00
C PHE A 404 1.83 -22.28 -11.64
N GLU A 405 0.96 -22.02 -10.65
CA GLU A 405 -0.19 -22.88 -10.35
C GLU A 405 -1.11 -22.94 -11.58
N GLY A 406 -1.45 -24.15 -12.01
CA GLY A 406 -2.17 -24.41 -13.28
C GLY A 406 -1.32 -25.07 -14.37
N ARG A 407 0.00 -25.21 -14.17
CA ARG A 407 0.87 -26.06 -15.01
C ARG A 407 1.21 -27.36 -14.27
N PRO A 408 0.59 -28.51 -14.62
CA PRO A 408 0.65 -29.75 -13.82
C PRO A 408 2.05 -30.36 -13.66
N SER A 409 3.05 -29.92 -14.43
CA SER A 409 4.44 -30.40 -14.35
C SER A 409 5.40 -29.51 -13.54
N ALA A 410 4.96 -28.33 -13.07
CA ALA A 410 5.85 -27.32 -12.48
C ALA A 410 5.91 -27.34 -10.93
N ASP A 411 5.04 -28.10 -10.26
CA ASP A 411 4.62 -27.79 -8.89
C ASP A 411 5.72 -27.88 -7.81
N PRO A 412 6.49 -28.99 -7.69
CA PRO A 412 7.43 -29.14 -6.56
C PRO A 412 8.70 -28.30 -6.72
N TRP A 413 9.22 -28.24 -7.95
CA TRP A 413 10.49 -27.58 -8.25
C TRP A 413 10.38 -26.06 -8.20
N VAL A 414 9.26 -25.48 -8.68
CA VAL A 414 9.04 -24.03 -8.57
C VAL A 414 8.91 -23.63 -7.10
N GLY A 415 8.15 -24.39 -6.31
CA GLY A 415 8.02 -24.17 -4.87
C GLY A 415 9.35 -24.26 -4.11
N GLN A 416 10.20 -25.22 -4.48
CA GLN A 416 11.56 -25.30 -3.93
C GLN A 416 12.44 -24.12 -4.35
N THR A 417 12.46 -23.78 -5.65
CA THR A 417 13.27 -22.67 -6.18
C THR A 417 12.87 -21.34 -5.52
N ALA A 418 11.57 -21.09 -5.34
CA ALA A 418 11.05 -19.91 -4.64
C ALA A 418 11.53 -19.83 -3.18
N ARG A 419 11.54 -20.97 -2.47
CA ARG A 419 12.07 -21.05 -1.10
C ARG A 419 13.57 -20.79 -1.03
N GLU A 420 14.36 -21.34 -1.96
CA GLU A 420 15.81 -21.13 -2.03
C GLU A 420 16.16 -19.65 -2.33
N MET A 421 15.40 -19.00 -3.23
CA MET A 421 15.54 -17.56 -3.48
C MET A 421 15.16 -16.73 -2.25
N ALA A 422 14.02 -17.03 -1.62
CA ALA A 422 13.59 -16.35 -0.40
C ALA A 422 14.61 -16.52 0.75
N PHE A 423 15.19 -17.72 0.89
CA PHE A 423 16.24 -18.00 1.86
C PHE A 423 17.53 -17.23 1.56
N GLY A 424 17.92 -17.12 0.28
CA GLY A 424 19.01 -16.25 -0.17
C GLY A 424 18.83 -14.81 0.29
N ILE A 425 17.64 -14.23 0.06
CA ILE A 425 17.31 -12.88 0.53
C ILE A 425 17.33 -12.79 2.07
N ARG A 426 16.78 -13.76 2.79
CA ARG A 426 16.81 -13.77 4.27
C ARG A 426 18.23 -13.88 4.83
N LYS A 427 19.14 -14.56 4.14
CA LYS A 427 20.55 -14.66 4.55
C LYS A 427 21.21 -13.29 4.61
N LEU A 428 20.83 -12.36 3.72
CA LEU A 428 21.29 -10.96 3.75
C LEU A 428 20.89 -10.24 5.05
N LYS A 429 19.82 -10.66 5.75
CA LYS A 429 19.47 -10.09 7.06
C LYS A 429 20.54 -10.36 8.12
N ARG A 430 21.31 -11.44 8.01
CA ARG A 430 22.43 -11.72 8.94
C ARG A 430 23.49 -10.63 8.83
N TRP A 431 23.77 -10.20 7.59
CA TRP A 431 24.72 -9.11 7.29
C TRP A 431 24.22 -7.75 7.81
N VAL A 432 22.90 -7.54 7.83
CA VAL A 432 22.28 -6.34 8.41
C VAL A 432 22.30 -6.37 9.94
N ALA A 433 22.07 -7.53 10.56
CA ALA A 433 22.00 -7.67 12.01
C ALA A 433 23.39 -7.56 12.67
N ALA A 434 24.40 -8.22 12.07
CA ALA A 434 25.76 -8.29 12.58
C ALA A 434 26.78 -7.92 11.48
N PRO A 435 26.91 -6.62 11.13
CA PRO A 435 27.85 -6.19 10.10
C PRO A 435 29.29 -6.32 10.58
N LEU A 436 30.17 -6.86 9.73
CA LEU A 436 31.63 -6.73 9.82
C LEU A 436 32.12 -5.55 8.96
N ASP A 437 33.39 -5.18 9.07
CA ASP A 437 33.99 -3.99 8.41
C ASP A 437 33.77 -3.95 6.88
N ASP A 438 33.71 -5.11 6.21
CA ASP A 438 33.47 -5.23 4.77
C ASP A 438 32.05 -5.71 4.40
N THR A 439 31.22 -5.99 5.40
CA THR A 439 29.88 -6.56 5.17
C THR A 439 28.96 -5.57 4.49
N GLY A 440 29.11 -4.27 4.77
CA GLY A 440 28.31 -3.22 4.12
C GLY A 440 28.52 -3.15 2.61
N THR A 441 29.78 -3.17 2.14
CA THR A 441 30.10 -3.10 0.71
C THR A 441 29.65 -4.37 -0.02
N ARG A 442 29.85 -5.55 0.60
CA ARG A 442 29.36 -6.82 0.06
C ARG A 442 27.84 -6.87 -0.01
N LEU A 443 27.14 -6.38 1.02
CA LEU A 443 25.68 -6.30 1.05
C LEU A 443 25.15 -5.40 -0.06
N VAL A 444 25.72 -4.20 -0.23
CA VAL A 444 25.33 -3.28 -1.30
C VAL A 444 25.57 -3.89 -2.68
N ALA A 445 26.74 -4.49 -2.91
CA ALA A 445 27.04 -5.16 -4.18
C ALA A 445 26.03 -6.28 -4.49
N ARG A 446 25.65 -7.07 -3.47
CA ARG A 446 24.72 -8.18 -3.63
C ARG A 446 23.28 -7.74 -3.84
N LEU A 447 22.83 -6.70 -3.14
CA LEU A 447 21.52 -6.09 -3.36
C LEU A 447 21.43 -5.46 -4.74
N ARG A 448 22.50 -4.82 -5.21
CA ARG A 448 22.59 -4.28 -6.58
C ARG A 448 22.44 -5.37 -7.63
N GLU A 449 23.19 -6.46 -7.49
CA GLU A 449 23.11 -7.60 -8.40
C GLU A 449 21.69 -8.20 -8.42
N ASN A 450 21.11 -8.48 -7.25
CA ASN A 450 19.74 -8.99 -7.16
C ASN A 450 18.70 -8.01 -7.73
N LEU A 451 18.91 -6.70 -7.57
CA LEU A 451 18.03 -5.67 -8.14
C LEU A 451 18.06 -5.74 -9.67
N LEU A 452 19.24 -5.86 -10.28
CA LEU A 452 19.37 -5.98 -11.74
C LEU A 452 18.75 -7.27 -12.28
N HIS A 453 18.91 -8.39 -11.57
CA HIS A 453 18.29 -9.66 -11.94
C HIS A 453 16.75 -9.60 -11.83
N ALA A 454 16.22 -8.99 -10.76
CA ALA A 454 14.78 -8.81 -10.59
C ALA A 454 14.19 -7.89 -11.67
N ALA A 455 14.85 -6.76 -11.93
CA ALA A 455 14.41 -5.75 -12.89
C ALA A 455 14.46 -6.23 -14.36
N SER A 456 15.42 -7.08 -14.70
CA SER A 456 15.51 -7.70 -16.03
C SER A 456 14.58 -8.89 -16.23
N GLY A 457 13.84 -9.30 -15.18
CA GLY A 457 13.04 -10.52 -15.20
C GLY A 457 13.88 -11.81 -15.15
N ALA A 458 15.19 -11.71 -14.93
CA ALA A 458 16.10 -12.84 -14.78
C ALA A 458 16.03 -13.45 -13.36
N TRP A 459 14.82 -13.77 -12.89
CA TRP A 459 14.55 -14.33 -11.55
C TRP A 459 15.38 -15.57 -11.22
N GLY A 460 15.71 -16.37 -12.25
CA GLY A 460 16.54 -17.54 -12.10
C GLY A 460 17.96 -17.24 -11.61
N LEU A 461 18.45 -16.02 -11.80
CA LEU A 461 19.78 -15.56 -11.40
C LEU A 461 19.80 -14.88 -10.02
N LEU A 462 18.63 -14.69 -9.39
CA LEU A 462 18.59 -14.22 -8.01
C LEU A 462 19.40 -15.15 -7.11
N GLU A 463 20.02 -14.58 -6.08
CA GLU A 463 20.78 -15.34 -5.11
C GLU A 463 19.93 -16.47 -4.52
N ARG A 464 20.31 -17.70 -4.86
CA ARG A 464 19.80 -18.91 -4.23
C ARG A 464 20.80 -19.32 -3.19
N SER A 465 20.31 -19.57 -2.00
CA SER A 465 21.04 -20.38 -1.05
C SER A 465 20.26 -21.68 -0.95
N PRO A 466 20.90 -22.86 -1.10
CA PRO A 466 20.23 -24.10 -0.75
C PRO A 466 19.66 -23.89 0.65
N GLU A 467 18.42 -24.32 0.84
CA GLU A 467 17.81 -24.33 2.16
C GLU A 467 18.73 -25.19 3.01
N GLU A 468 19.56 -24.54 3.83
CA GLU A 468 20.22 -25.22 4.91
C GLU A 468 19.07 -25.92 5.63
N PRO A 469 19.14 -27.23 5.93
CA PRO A 469 18.14 -27.88 6.75
C PRO A 469 18.27 -27.29 8.16
N ALA A 470 17.93 -26.01 8.29
CA ALA A 470 17.65 -25.35 9.51
C ALA A 470 16.64 -26.28 10.17
N PRO A 471 16.86 -26.67 11.44
CA PRO A 471 15.91 -27.47 12.17
C PRO A 471 14.59 -26.74 12.02
N ARG A 472 13.68 -27.27 11.17
CA ARG A 472 12.53 -26.54 10.60
C ARG A 472 12.02 -25.64 11.71
N PRO A 473 12.28 -24.31 11.68
CA PRO A 473 12.12 -23.49 12.87
C PRO A 473 10.64 -23.40 13.12
N SER A 474 10.11 -24.39 13.88
CA SER A 474 8.75 -24.96 13.77
C SER A 474 7.92 -24.09 12.87
N SER A 475 8.13 -24.28 11.55
CA SER A 475 7.77 -23.28 10.54
C SER A 475 6.42 -22.76 10.96
N VAL A 476 6.31 -21.45 11.11
CA VAL A 476 5.06 -20.77 10.81
C VAL A 476 4.82 -21.12 9.35
N THR A 477 4.44 -22.38 9.07
CA THR A 477 3.54 -22.76 8.02
C THR A 477 2.56 -21.64 8.09
N THR A 478 2.46 -20.89 7.00
CA THR A 478 1.26 -20.17 6.62
C THR A 478 0.15 -21.20 6.73
N ARG A 479 -0.29 -21.43 7.97
CA ARG A 479 -1.32 -22.38 8.31
C ARG A 479 -2.46 -21.93 7.42
N PRO A 480 -3.07 -22.86 6.67
CA PRO A 480 -4.10 -22.50 5.72
C PRO A 480 -5.05 -21.54 6.45
N PRO A 481 -5.51 -20.45 5.83
CA PRO A 481 -6.29 -19.42 6.52
C PRO A 481 -7.45 -20.02 7.32
N ARG A 482 -7.97 -21.18 6.88
CA ARG A 482 -8.91 -22.05 7.62
C ARG A 482 -8.46 -22.44 9.01
N GLU A 483 -7.20 -22.81 9.22
CA GLU A 483 -6.66 -23.19 10.53
C GLU A 483 -6.42 -21.98 11.43
N LEU A 484 -6.01 -20.82 10.87
CA LEU A 484 -5.96 -19.55 11.61
C LEU A 484 -7.36 -19.13 12.06
N ILE A 485 -8.36 -19.24 11.18
CA ILE A 485 -9.77 -18.98 11.49
C ILE A 485 -10.26 -20.00 12.51
N ALA A 486 -10.03 -21.30 12.32
CA ALA A 486 -10.45 -22.33 13.25
C ALA A 486 -9.83 -22.16 14.63
N ARG A 487 -8.57 -21.70 14.69
CA ARG A 487 -7.87 -21.41 15.95
C ARG A 487 -8.42 -20.16 16.62
N GLY A 488 -8.72 -19.11 15.85
CA GLY A 488 -9.39 -17.90 16.33
C GLY A 488 -10.82 -18.18 16.83
N VAL A 489 -11.59 -18.97 16.10
CA VAL A 489 -12.93 -19.43 16.50
C VAL A 489 -12.85 -20.28 17.75
N ARG A 490 -11.95 -21.27 17.79
CA ARG A 490 -11.74 -22.10 18.98
C ARG A 490 -11.36 -21.27 20.19
N MET A 491 -10.50 -20.26 20.01
CA MET A 491 -10.11 -19.33 21.06
C MET A 491 -11.30 -18.52 21.57
N ILE A 492 -12.10 -17.94 20.67
CA ILE A 492 -13.32 -17.19 21.04
C ILE A 492 -14.30 -18.11 21.80
N VAL A 493 -14.49 -19.33 21.32
CA VAL A 493 -15.35 -20.33 21.97
C VAL A 493 -14.83 -20.67 23.38
N VAL A 494 -13.52 -20.94 23.53
CA VAL A 494 -12.91 -21.27 24.84
C VAL A 494 -12.98 -20.07 25.79
N ALA A 495 -12.77 -18.85 25.30
CA ALA A 495 -12.86 -17.64 26.11
C ALA A 495 -14.29 -17.37 26.58
N ILE A 496 -15.30 -17.60 25.73
CA ILE A 496 -16.71 -17.31 26.03
C ILE A 496 -17.39 -18.46 26.80
N MET A 497 -16.88 -19.69 26.75
CA MET A 497 -17.49 -20.86 27.37
C MET A 497 -17.85 -20.68 28.86
N PRO A 498 -16.98 -20.12 29.73
CA PRO A 498 -17.34 -19.90 31.13
C PRO A 498 -18.49 -18.90 31.32
N LEU A 499 -18.56 -17.86 30.47
CA LEU A 499 -19.66 -16.89 30.50
C LEU A 499 -20.99 -17.55 30.13
N LEU A 500 -20.99 -18.42 29.11
CA LEU A 500 -22.17 -19.21 28.74
C LEU A 500 -22.58 -20.18 29.84
N GLY A 501 -21.62 -20.81 30.53
CA GLY A 501 -21.88 -21.69 31.67
C GLY A 501 -22.56 -20.96 32.83
N VAL A 502 -22.06 -19.77 33.20
CA VAL A 502 -22.68 -18.93 34.25
C VAL A 502 -24.07 -18.45 33.82
N TRP A 503 -24.23 -18.07 32.55
CA TRP A 503 -25.53 -17.68 32.01
C TRP A 503 -26.55 -18.84 32.06
N ALA A 504 -26.17 -20.04 31.61
CA ALA A 504 -27.02 -21.23 31.66
C ALA A 504 -27.36 -21.61 33.12
N ALA A 505 -26.37 -21.61 34.00
CA ALA A 505 -26.58 -21.91 35.42
C ALA A 505 -27.48 -20.88 36.11
N SER A 506 -27.47 -19.61 35.65
CA SER A 506 -28.39 -18.60 36.15
C SER A 506 -29.86 -18.87 35.82
N ALA A 507 -30.15 -19.64 34.77
CA ALA A 507 -31.52 -20.09 34.46
C ALA A 507 -32.05 -21.11 35.49
N TYR A 508 -31.18 -21.76 36.26
CA TYR A 508 -31.53 -22.74 37.29
C TYR A 508 -31.62 -22.14 38.71
N GLY A 509 -31.77 -20.81 38.83
CA GLY A 509 -32.01 -20.16 40.12
C GLY A 509 -30.75 -19.83 40.92
N LEU A 510 -29.61 -19.61 40.24
CA LEU A 510 -28.38 -19.19 40.90
C LEU A 510 -28.57 -17.82 41.60
N GLY A 511 -28.29 -17.79 42.90
CA GLY A 511 -28.43 -16.58 43.72
C GLY A 511 -27.61 -15.42 43.17
N GLU A 512 -28.18 -14.21 43.26
CA GLU A 512 -27.61 -12.94 42.76
C GLU A 512 -26.14 -12.68 43.11
N PRO A 513 -25.70 -12.81 44.38
CA PRO A 513 -24.31 -12.54 44.74
C PRO A 513 -23.34 -13.56 44.12
N LEU A 514 -23.72 -14.85 44.11
CA LEU A 514 -22.93 -15.91 43.51
C LEU A 514 -22.85 -15.76 41.99
N ARG A 515 -23.97 -15.41 41.34
CA ARG A 515 -24.01 -15.14 39.90
C ARG A 515 -23.07 -14.01 39.50
N THR A 516 -23.07 -12.92 40.28
CA THR A 516 -22.24 -11.74 40.00
C THR A 516 -20.75 -12.09 40.13
N GLN A 517 -20.36 -12.77 41.22
CA GLN A 517 -18.98 -13.23 41.40
C GLN A 517 -18.54 -14.16 40.27
N LEU A 518 -19.36 -15.15 39.91
CA LEU A 518 -19.06 -16.07 38.80
C LEU A 518 -18.97 -15.36 37.45
N MET A 519 -19.82 -14.35 37.18
CA MET A 519 -19.71 -13.55 35.95
C MET A 519 -18.41 -12.76 35.90
N VAL A 520 -17.99 -12.14 37.00
CA VAL A 520 -16.72 -11.40 37.07
C VAL A 520 -15.54 -12.34 36.86
N SER A 521 -15.52 -13.51 37.51
CA SER A 521 -14.47 -14.52 37.33
C SER A 521 -14.44 -15.07 35.90
N ALA A 522 -15.60 -15.35 35.31
CA ALA A 522 -15.71 -15.81 33.92
C ALA A 522 -15.25 -14.73 32.92
N GLY A 523 -15.56 -13.46 33.17
CA GLY A 523 -15.09 -12.33 32.36
C GLY A 523 -13.58 -12.14 32.45
N ALA A 524 -13.01 -12.20 33.66
CA ALA A 524 -11.56 -12.16 33.87
C ALA A 524 -10.85 -13.32 33.16
N TRP A 525 -11.43 -14.52 33.20
CA TRP A 525 -10.94 -15.68 32.46
C TRP A 525 -10.96 -15.47 30.95
N ALA A 526 -12.08 -14.98 30.39
CA ALA A 526 -12.21 -14.69 28.98
C ALA A 526 -11.13 -13.70 28.53
N LEU A 527 -10.93 -12.63 29.31
CA LEU A 527 -9.92 -11.61 29.07
C LEU A 527 -8.50 -12.18 29.09
N LEU A 528 -8.19 -13.00 30.09
CA LEU A 528 -6.89 -13.66 30.24
C LEU A 528 -6.62 -14.63 29.08
N THR A 529 -7.61 -15.42 28.69
CA THR A 529 -7.52 -16.35 27.56
C THR A 529 -7.26 -15.61 26.25
N ILE A 530 -7.89 -14.44 26.07
CA ILE A 530 -7.68 -13.59 24.92
C ILE A 530 -6.26 -13.01 24.92
N LEU A 531 -5.81 -12.44 26.04
CA LEU A 531 -4.44 -11.92 26.22
C LEU A 531 -3.36 -12.96 25.93
N LEU A 532 -3.49 -14.15 26.51
CA LEU A 532 -2.51 -15.24 26.36
C LEU A 532 -2.37 -15.76 24.93
N TYR A 533 -3.44 -15.66 24.13
CA TYR A 533 -3.40 -16.06 22.74
C TYR A 533 -2.79 -14.99 21.84
N ILE A 534 -3.07 -13.72 22.14
CA ILE A 534 -2.58 -12.58 21.39
C ILE A 534 -1.06 -12.49 21.50
N ASP A 535 -0.55 -12.68 22.71
CA ASP A 535 0.87 -12.70 22.99
C ASP A 535 1.27 -13.99 23.70
N PRO A 536 1.79 -15.00 22.96
CA PRO A 536 2.28 -16.23 23.54
C PRO A 536 3.43 -16.02 24.53
N ASN A 537 4.15 -14.89 24.45
CA ASN A 537 5.22 -14.58 25.40
C ASN A 537 4.68 -14.12 26.75
N SER A 538 3.51 -13.49 26.80
CA SER A 538 2.82 -13.16 28.06
C SER A 538 2.55 -14.39 28.93
N THR A 539 2.38 -15.58 28.33
CA THR A 539 2.28 -16.85 29.08
C THR A 539 3.52 -17.13 29.92
N ARG A 540 4.72 -16.82 29.40
CA ARG A 540 5.98 -17.03 30.12
C ARG A 540 6.06 -16.08 31.31
N GLU A 541 5.73 -14.81 31.11
CA GLU A 541 5.72 -13.80 32.17
C GLU A 541 4.67 -14.11 33.25
N LEU A 542 3.48 -14.56 32.87
CA LEU A 542 2.44 -14.99 33.81
C LEU A 542 2.85 -16.23 34.61
N THR A 543 3.56 -17.20 34.00
CA THR A 543 4.10 -18.33 34.76
C THR A 543 5.19 -17.90 35.74
N THR A 544 6.00 -16.88 35.41
CA THR A 544 6.97 -16.32 36.36
C THR A 544 6.30 -15.56 37.50
N LEU A 545 5.26 -14.77 37.21
CA LEU A 545 4.45 -14.09 38.21
C LEU A 545 3.70 -15.07 39.12
N TRP A 546 3.17 -16.16 38.56
CA TRP A 546 2.49 -17.22 39.33
C TRP A 546 3.45 -17.93 40.28
N LYS A 547 4.69 -18.19 39.84
CA LYS A 547 5.75 -18.72 40.70
C LYS A 547 6.20 -17.73 41.79
N ALA A 548 6.08 -16.43 41.54
CA ALA A 548 6.43 -15.38 42.50
C ALA A 548 5.33 -15.10 43.54
N LEU A 549 4.09 -15.55 43.33
CA LEU A 549 3.01 -15.39 44.30
C LEU A 549 3.21 -16.33 45.51
N PRO A 550 2.95 -15.84 46.75
CA PRO A 550 3.10 -16.63 47.97
C PRO A 550 2.12 -17.79 47.97
N GLY A 551 2.64 -19.00 47.66
CA GLY A 551 1.85 -20.22 47.48
C GLY A 551 2.23 -21.03 46.24
N GLY A 552 2.95 -20.44 45.28
CA GLY A 552 3.48 -21.12 44.11
C GLY A 552 4.68 -22.02 44.43
N LYS A 553 4.49 -23.10 45.20
CA LYS A 553 5.55 -24.10 45.37
C LYS A 553 5.78 -24.81 44.04
N GLY A 554 6.88 -24.48 43.36
CA GLY A 554 7.41 -25.29 42.27
C GLY A 554 7.66 -26.70 42.80
N LYS A 555 6.99 -27.69 42.23
CA LYS A 555 7.49 -29.05 42.25
C LYS A 555 8.55 -29.11 41.16
N ASP A 556 9.80 -29.18 41.59
CA ASP A 556 10.89 -29.67 40.75
C ASP A 556 10.67 -31.15 40.41
#